data_AF-A0A7L3BXY6-F1
#
_entry.id   AF-A0A7L3BXY6-F1
#
_cell.length_a   1.000
_cell.length_b   1.000
_cell.length_c   1.000
_cell.angle_alpha   90.00
_cell.angle_beta   90.00
_cell.angle_gamma   90.00
#
_symmetry.space_group_name_H-M   'P 1'
#
loop_
_entity.id
_entity.type
_entity.pdbx_description
1 polymer ?
#
loop_
_entity_poly.entity_id
_entity_poly.type
_entity_poly.pdbx_seq_one_letter_code
_entity_poly.pdbx_strand_id
1 'polypeptide(L)'
;VTFNVTFNVTLRHRTALRAGEEPRCMSWQTTGTKGCWTPAGCTRVGGDALRSICACTHFSTFAILTAIRPITESFALMVVTYVGMSVSLVCLFIAIITFLLCRSLWSVSVTLHLQLSICLFA
;
A
#
# COMPACT_ATOMS: atom_id res chain seq x y z
N VAL A 1 18.51 21.15 13.83
CA VAL A 1 19.92 21.51 14.11
C VAL A 1 20.74 21.11 12.90
N THR A 2 21.28 22.09 12.18
CA THR A 2 22.23 21.86 11.07
C THR A 2 23.61 21.65 11.65
N PHE A 3 24.29 20.59 11.23
CA PHE A 3 25.65 20.29 11.64
C PHE A 3 26.59 20.81 10.55
N ASN A 4 27.72 21.40 10.96
CA ASN A 4 28.73 21.92 10.05
C ASN A 4 29.57 20.79 9.41
N VAL A 5 29.22 19.53 9.65
CA VAL A 5 29.93 18.33 9.21
C VAL A 5 28.91 17.33 8.67
N THR A 6 29.21 16.74 7.52
CA THR A 6 28.45 15.62 6.96
C THR A 6 28.74 14.34 7.73
N PHE A 7 27.71 13.59 8.09
CA PHE A 7 27.84 12.28 8.71
C PHE A 7 27.16 11.20 7.88
N ASN A 8 27.70 9.99 7.95
CA ASN A 8 27.22 8.85 7.19
C ASN A 8 26.24 8.02 8.04
N VAL A 9 25.03 7.84 7.53
CA VAL A 9 24.01 6.96 8.07
C VAL A 9 23.91 5.73 7.20
N THR A 10 24.03 4.55 7.81
CA THR A 10 23.81 3.28 7.11
C THR A 10 22.43 2.76 7.46
N LEU A 11 21.61 2.54 6.44
CA LEU A 11 20.25 2.08 6.59
C LEU A 11 20.12 0.73 5.91
N ARG A 12 19.57 -0.23 6.64
CA ARG A 12 19.41 -1.61 6.18
C ARG A 12 18.00 -1.80 5.64
N HIS A 13 17.92 -2.33 4.42
CA HIS A 13 16.64 -2.69 3.81
C HIS A 13 16.13 -4.01 4.37
N ARG A 14 14.81 -4.12 4.53
CA ARG A 14 14.15 -5.38 4.95
C ARG A 14 14.26 -6.44 3.85
N THR A 15 14.24 -6.01 2.59
CA THR A 15 14.37 -6.83 1.39
C THR A 15 15.50 -6.28 0.53
N ALA A 16 16.25 -7.15 -0.17
CA ALA A 16 17.28 -6.70 -1.09
C ALA A 16 16.67 -5.87 -2.23
N LEU A 17 17.33 -4.76 -2.58
CA LEU A 17 16.99 -3.96 -3.73
C LEU A 17 17.05 -4.81 -5.01
N ARG A 18 16.05 -4.63 -5.86
CA ARG A 18 15.97 -5.31 -7.16
C ARG A 18 16.78 -4.57 -8.21
N ALA A 19 17.16 -5.27 -9.27
CA ALA A 19 17.82 -4.65 -10.42
C ALA A 19 16.91 -3.55 -11.02
N GLY A 20 17.41 -2.32 -11.06
CA GLY A 20 16.68 -1.15 -11.57
C GLY A 20 15.90 -0.35 -10.53
N GLU A 21 15.95 -0.71 -9.24
CA GLU A 21 15.50 0.16 -8.14
C GLU A 21 16.61 1.13 -7.74
N GLU A 22 16.30 2.43 -7.71
CA GLU A 22 17.24 3.46 -7.29
C GLU A 22 16.80 4.01 -5.92
N PRO A 23 17.55 3.74 -4.83
CA PRO A 23 17.17 4.19 -3.50
C PRO A 23 17.62 5.64 -3.31
N ARG A 24 16.69 6.50 -2.90
CA ARG A 24 16.99 7.91 -2.59
C ARG A 24 17.00 8.15 -1.09
N CYS A 25 18.06 8.80 -0.63
CA CYS A 25 18.18 9.27 0.74
C CYS A 25 17.29 10.50 0.92
N MET A 26 16.40 10.48 1.91
CA MET A 26 15.52 11.60 2.22
C MET A 26 15.55 11.88 3.73
N SER A 27 15.30 13.13 4.08
CA SER A 27 15.14 13.58 5.45
C SER A 27 13.81 14.30 5.64
N TRP A 28 13.30 14.25 6.86
CA TRP A 28 12.11 15.01 7.21
C TRP A 28 12.45 16.48 7.41
N GLN A 29 11.79 17.37 6.66
CA GLN A 29 11.91 18.82 6.81
C GLN A 29 10.60 19.38 7.37
N THR A 30 10.68 20.06 8.52
CA THR A 30 9.54 20.74 9.12
C THR A 30 9.34 22.10 8.45
N THR A 31 8.15 22.32 7.89
CA THR A 31 7.76 23.58 7.23
C THR A 31 6.48 24.10 7.92
N GLY A 32 6.66 24.92 8.96
CA GLY A 32 5.55 25.41 9.79
C GLY A 32 4.96 24.31 10.70
N THR A 33 3.65 24.10 10.63
CA THR A 33 2.92 23.06 11.40
C THR A 33 2.89 21.68 10.72
N LYS A 34 3.43 21.58 9.49
CA LYS A 34 3.53 20.33 8.72
C LYS A 34 4.99 20.02 8.43
N GLY A 35 5.27 18.82 7.95
CA GLY A 35 6.57 18.48 7.39
C GLY A 35 6.46 17.72 6.09
N CYS A 36 7.57 17.68 5.36
CA CYS A 36 7.67 17.02 4.06
C CYS A 36 9.00 16.25 3.98
N TRP A 37 9.02 15.14 3.24
CA TRP A 37 10.24 14.43 2.91
C TRP A 37 10.99 15.18 1.81
N THR A 38 12.26 15.48 2.03
CA THR A 38 13.10 16.20 1.08
C THR A 38 14.45 15.48 0.88
N PRO A 39 15.03 15.49 -0.32
CA PRO A 39 16.43 15.09 -0.52
C PRO A 39 17.43 16.17 -0.08
N ALA A 40 16.95 17.38 0.31
CA ALA A 40 17.83 18.49 0.64
C ALA A 40 18.71 18.17 1.86
N GLY A 41 20.03 18.29 1.69
CA GLY A 41 21.00 18.05 2.76
C GLY A 41 21.28 16.57 3.05
N CYS A 42 20.81 15.64 2.21
CA CYS A 42 21.13 14.22 2.29
C CYS A 42 21.42 13.65 0.89
N THR A 43 22.53 12.94 0.72
CA THR A 43 22.93 12.32 -0.55
C THR A 43 23.33 10.87 -0.36
N ARG A 44 22.99 9.99 -1.32
CA ARG A 44 23.45 8.60 -1.30
C ARG A 44 24.91 8.56 -1.74
N VAL A 45 25.78 8.08 -0.86
CA VAL A 45 27.23 7.98 -1.12
C VAL A 45 27.68 6.54 -1.40
N GLY A 46 26.81 5.55 -1.15
CA GLY A 46 27.12 4.16 -1.50
C GLY A 46 26.12 3.16 -0.92
N GLY A 47 26.57 1.90 -0.86
CA GLY A 47 25.82 0.78 -0.30
C GLY A 47 25.40 -0.27 -1.33
N ASP A 48 25.09 -1.47 -0.83
CA ASP A 48 24.75 -2.67 -1.58
C ASP A 48 23.23 -2.83 -1.77
N ALA A 49 22.81 -3.98 -2.31
CA ALA A 49 21.39 -4.34 -2.42
C ALA A 49 20.68 -4.37 -1.05
N LEU A 50 21.39 -4.70 0.04
CA LEU A 50 20.78 -4.81 1.37
C LEU A 50 20.97 -3.56 2.25
N ARG A 51 21.86 -2.64 1.86
CA ARG A 51 22.23 -1.48 2.68
C ARG A 51 22.42 -0.25 1.81
N SER A 52 21.89 0.89 2.23
CA SER A 52 22.22 2.18 1.62
C SER A 52 22.99 3.03 2.61
N ILE A 53 24.03 3.72 2.13
CA ILE A 53 24.83 4.66 2.91
C ILE A 53 24.48 6.07 2.43
N CYS A 54 23.99 6.91 3.35
CA CYS A 54 23.56 8.28 3.11
C CYS A 54 24.45 9.25 3.87
N ALA A 55 25.01 10.25 3.21
CA ALA A 55 25.71 11.36 3.85
C ALA A 55 24.73 12.54 4.05
N CYS A 56 24.54 12.96 5.29
CA CYS A 56 23.59 14.02 5.66
C CYS A 56 24.26 15.13 6.48
N THR A 57 23.75 16.36 6.36
CA THR A 57 24.26 17.57 7.06
C THR A 57 23.44 17.96 8.30
N HIS A 58 22.41 17.18 8.66
CA HIS A 58 21.50 17.51 9.76
C HIS A 58 20.96 16.23 10.42
N PHE A 59 20.74 16.26 11.74
CA PHE A 59 19.97 15.22 12.42
C PHE A 59 18.48 15.46 12.16
N SER A 60 17.83 14.52 11.49
CA SER A 60 16.37 14.47 11.34
C SER A 60 15.93 13.01 11.33
N THR A 61 14.62 12.76 11.39
CA THR A 61 14.07 11.43 11.13
C THR A 61 14.43 11.04 9.70
N PHE A 62 15.15 9.93 9.54
CA PHE A 62 15.59 9.43 8.24
C PHE A 62 14.62 8.38 7.73
N ALA A 63 14.28 8.46 6.45
CA ALA A 63 13.62 7.38 5.72
C ALA A 63 14.37 7.16 4.41
N ILE A 64 14.50 5.89 4.00
CA ILE A 64 14.81 5.60 2.61
C ILE A 64 13.52 5.41 1.87
N LEU A 65 13.34 6.21 0.83
CA LEU A 65 12.37 5.92 -0.19
C LEU A 65 13.11 5.18 -1.29
N THR A 66 12.78 3.92 -1.47
CA THR A 66 13.03 3.26 -2.74
C THR A 66 12.14 3.96 -3.76
N ALA A 67 12.70 4.35 -4.91
CA ALA A 67 11.86 4.85 -5.99
C ALA A 67 10.85 3.75 -6.33
N ILE A 68 9.61 3.95 -5.91
CA ILE A 68 8.49 3.10 -6.28
C ILE A 68 8.37 3.30 -7.79
N ARG A 69 9.02 2.43 -8.57
CA ARG A 69 8.60 2.19 -9.95
C ARG A 69 7.09 1.95 -9.87
N PRO A 70 6.28 2.44 -10.83
CA PRO A 70 4.85 2.16 -10.81
C PRO A 70 4.72 0.67 -10.57
N ILE A 71 4.16 0.32 -9.42
CA ILE A 71 3.82 -1.06 -9.12
C ILE A 71 2.91 -1.37 -10.30
N THR A 72 3.40 -2.15 -11.25
CA THR A 72 2.54 -2.73 -12.27
C THR A 72 1.61 -3.58 -11.44
N GLU A 73 0.48 -2.98 -11.03
CA GLU A 73 -0.58 -3.58 -10.24
C GLU A 73 -0.71 -4.99 -10.77
N SER A 74 -0.26 -5.96 -9.96
CA SER A 74 -0.01 -7.28 -10.49
C SER A 74 -1.31 -7.76 -11.12
N PHE A 75 -1.27 -8.19 -12.38
CA PHE A 75 -2.46 -8.62 -13.12
C PHE A 75 -3.35 -9.56 -12.28
N ALA A 76 -2.74 -10.36 -11.41
CA ALA A 76 -3.41 -11.16 -10.38
C ALA A 76 -4.37 -10.38 -9.46
N LEU A 77 -3.96 -9.26 -8.87
CA LEU A 77 -4.81 -8.42 -7.99
C LEU A 77 -5.99 -7.81 -8.75
N MET A 78 -5.75 -7.35 -9.98
CA MET A 78 -6.82 -6.85 -10.85
C MET A 78 -7.82 -7.94 -11.20
N VAL A 79 -7.35 -9.13 -11.55
CA VAL A 79 -8.20 -10.30 -11.87
C VAL A 79 -9.01 -10.72 -10.66
N VAL A 80 -8.40 -10.83 -9.47
CA VAL A 80 -9.10 -11.19 -8.23
C VAL A 80 -10.22 -10.18 -7.92
N THR A 81 -9.93 -8.89 -8.04
CA THR A 81 -10.92 -7.83 -7.78
C THR A 81 -12.07 -7.88 -8.79
N TYR A 82 -11.76 -8.04 -10.08
CA TYR A 82 -12.78 -8.10 -11.14
C TYR A 82 -13.67 -9.34 -11.02
N VAL A 83 -13.09 -10.50 -10.74
CA VAL A 83 -13.83 -11.75 -10.53
C VAL A 83 -14.69 -11.65 -9.27
N GLY A 84 -14.15 -11.15 -8.16
CA GLY A 84 -14.89 -10.97 -6.91
C GLY A 84 -16.08 -10.02 -7.07
N MET A 85 -15.90 -8.90 -7.76
CA MET A 85 -16.99 -7.95 -8.05
C MET A 85 -18.07 -8.59 -8.93
N SER A 86 -17.67 -9.32 -9.98
CA SER A 86 -18.61 -9.97 -10.90
C SER A 86 -19.46 -11.03 -10.20
N VAL A 87 -18.84 -11.89 -9.38
CA VAL A 87 -19.54 -12.91 -8.58
C VAL A 87 -20.52 -12.26 -7.60
N SER A 88 -20.10 -11.19 -6.93
CA SER A 88 -20.95 -10.45 -5.99
C SER A 88 -22.18 -9.86 -6.67
N LEU A 89 -22.01 -9.25 -7.85
CA LEU A 89 -23.11 -8.66 -8.63
C LEU A 89 -24.11 -9.73 -9.12
N VAL A 90 -23.61 -10.87 -9.61
CA VAL A 90 -24.46 -11.99 -10.03
C VAL A 90 -25.23 -12.56 -8.85
N CYS A 91 -24.57 -12.76 -7.70
CA CYS A 91 -25.21 -13.23 -6.48
C CYS A 91 -26.31 -12.27 -6.00
N LEU A 92 -26.04 -10.95 -6.02
CA LEU A 92 -27.00 -9.92 -5.65
C LEU A 92 -28.22 -9.95 -6.59
N PHE A 93 -28.00 -10.08 -7.90
CA PHE A 93 -29.07 -10.12 -8.89
C PHE A 93 -29.98 -11.34 -8.69
N ILE A 94 -29.40 -12.52 -8.47
CA ILE A 94 -30.15 -13.75 -8.16
C ILE A 94 -30.94 -13.59 -6.87
N ALA A 95 -30.35 -12.98 -5.83
CA ALA A 95 -31.03 -12.72 -4.58
C ALA A 95 -32.23 -11.78 -4.76
N ILE A 96 -32.09 -10.71 -5.57
CA ILE A 96 -33.18 -9.78 -5.88
C ILE A 96 -34.31 -10.49 -6.64
N ILE A 97 -33.99 -11.27 -7.67
CA ILE A 97 -35.00 -12.04 -8.43
C ILE A 97 -35.73 -13.02 -7.50
N THR A 98 -34.97 -13.77 -6.71
CA THR A 98 -35.53 -14.72 -5.75
C THR A 98 -36.42 -14.01 -4.75
N PHE A 99 -36.02 -12.83 -4.24
CA PHE A 99 -36.84 -12.03 -3.33
C PHE A 99 -38.13 -11.54 -3.99
N LEU A 100 -38.09 -11.10 -5.25
CA LEU A 100 -39.28 -10.66 -5.98
C LEU A 100 -40.26 -11.82 -6.25
N LEU A 101 -39.75 -12.98 -6.67
CA LEU A 101 -40.55 -14.18 -6.95
C LEU A 101 -41.09 -14.81 -5.65
N CYS A 102 -40.27 -14.91 -4.59
CA CYS A 102 -40.70 -15.41 -3.28
C CYS A 102 -41.56 -14.40 -2.52
N ARG A 103 -41.44 -13.08 -2.70
CA ARG A 103 -42.39 -12.11 -2.14
C ARG A 103 -43.81 -12.34 -2.68
N SER A 104 -43.91 -12.92 -3.88
CA SER A 104 -45.19 -13.37 -4.43
C SER A 104 -45.72 -14.66 -3.78
N LEU A 105 -44.92 -15.43 -3.02
CA LEU A 105 -45.26 -16.78 -2.57
C LEU A 105 -45.10 -17.06 -1.05
N TRP A 106 -44.08 -16.53 -0.35
CA TRP A 106 -43.87 -16.80 1.08
C TRP A 106 -42.89 -15.81 1.74
N SER A 107 -43.41 -15.02 2.68
CA SER A 107 -42.76 -13.88 3.34
C SER A 107 -41.74 -14.32 4.43
N VAL A 108 -40.47 -13.89 4.32
CA VAL A 108 -39.51 -13.61 5.42
C VAL A 108 -38.62 -14.73 6.03
N SER A 109 -39.04 -15.99 6.17
CA SER A 109 -38.29 -16.92 7.07
C SER A 109 -36.98 -17.55 6.50
N VAL A 110 -36.89 -17.79 5.18
CA VAL A 110 -35.72 -18.47 4.56
C VAL A 110 -34.58 -17.49 4.23
N THR A 111 -34.90 -16.22 4.02
CA THR A 111 -33.95 -15.17 3.61
C THR A 111 -32.96 -14.81 4.71
N LEU A 112 -33.37 -14.90 5.98
CA LEU A 112 -32.55 -14.58 7.16
C LEU A 112 -31.39 -15.57 7.34
N HIS A 113 -31.63 -16.87 7.09
CA HIS A 113 -30.59 -17.90 7.23
C HIS A 113 -29.57 -17.87 6.08
N LEU A 114 -30.00 -17.52 4.86
CA LEU A 114 -29.14 -17.49 3.69
C LEU A 114 -28.26 -16.23 3.64
N GLN A 115 -28.79 -15.05 3.98
CA GLN A 115 -28.01 -13.81 4.05
C GLN A 115 -26.91 -13.89 5.14
N LEU A 116 -27.16 -14.59 6.24
CA LEU A 116 -26.17 -14.82 7.29
C LEU A 116 -24.98 -15.66 6.80
N SER A 117 -25.25 -16.69 5.99
CA SER A 117 -24.20 -17.57 5.43
C SER A 117 -23.32 -16.87 4.40
N ILE A 118 -23.84 -15.87 3.70
CA ILE A 118 -23.12 -15.10 2.66
C ILE A 118 -22.20 -14.06 3.28
N CYS A 119 -22.61 -13.40 4.38
CA CYS A 119 -21.74 -12.49 5.13
C CYS A 119 -20.54 -13.18 5.81
N LEU A 120 -20.60 -14.50 6.02
CA LEU A 120 -19.54 -15.27 6.65
C LEU A 120 -18.46 -15.73 5.65
N PHE A 121 -18.73 -15.60 4.34
CA PHE A 121 -17.82 -16.03 3.27
C PHE A 121 -17.18 -14.86 2.48
N ALA A 122 -17.60 -13.63 2.77
CA ALA A 122 -16.94 -12.40 2.32
C ALA A 122 -15.81 -12.01 3.28
#